data_AF-A0A3B0Z853-F1
#
_entry.id   AF-A0A3B0Z853-F1
#
_cell.length_a   1.000
_cell.length_b   1.000
_cell.length_c   1.000
_cell.angle_alpha   90.00
_cell.angle_beta   90.00
_cell.angle_gamma   90.00
#
_symmetry.space_group_name_H-M   'P 1'
#
loop_
_entity.id
_entity.type
_entity.pdbx_description
1 polymer ?
#
loop_
_entity_poly.entity_id
_entity_poly.type
_entity_poly.pdbx_seq_one_letter_code
_entity_poly.pdbx_strand_id
1 'polypeptide(L)'
;MKKLIVICLLLMSAINSYANPVSNKNIIQGNTFEWIWSEGAFKGASYNVTFLVDGQLRWRGVSGPDEGKSETEKKYSVSSISENIQLISWQKNLDILLQLL
;
A
#
# COMPACT_ATOMS: atom_id res chain seq x y z
N MET A 1 -31.88 32.10 -46.97
CA MET A 1 -31.09 31.61 -45.81
C MET A 1 -31.02 30.09 -45.89
N LYS A 2 -29.83 29.52 -46.05
CA LYS A 2 -29.63 28.06 -46.19
C LYS A 2 -29.45 27.44 -44.79
N LYS A 3 -30.31 26.49 -44.42
CA LYS A 3 -30.18 25.74 -43.16
C LYS A 3 -29.16 24.62 -43.35
N LEU A 4 -28.11 24.63 -42.54
CA LEU A 4 -27.14 23.53 -42.47
C LEU A 4 -27.52 22.67 -41.27
N ILE A 5 -27.98 21.44 -41.54
CA ILE A 5 -28.17 20.40 -40.54
C ILE A 5 -26.97 19.46 -40.68
N VAL A 6 -26.03 19.54 -39.74
CA VAL A 6 -24.94 18.57 -39.63
C VAL A 6 -25.38 17.52 -38.61
N ILE A 7 -26.00 16.45 -39.11
CA ILE A 7 -26.19 15.22 -38.34
C ILE A 7 -24.88 14.43 -38.48
N CYS A 8 -24.02 14.53 -37.46
CA CYS A 8 -22.90 13.61 -37.31
C CYS A 8 -23.36 12.49 -36.36
N LEU A 9 -24.12 11.54 -36.91
CA LEU A 9 -24.45 10.27 -36.26
C LEU A 9 -23.25 9.33 -36.47
N LEU A 10 -22.22 9.48 -35.65
CA LEU A 10 -21.27 8.39 -35.41
C LEU A 10 -21.61 7.78 -34.05
N LEU A 11 -22.37 6.68 -34.15
CA LEU A 11 -22.49 5.64 -33.14
C LEU A 11 -21.10 5.09 -32.82
N MET A 12 -20.33 5.79 -32.01
CA MET A 12 -19.33 5.14 -31.18
C MET A 12 -20.10 4.53 -30.03
N SER A 13 -20.32 3.22 -30.17
CA SER A 13 -20.71 2.34 -29.09
C SER A 13 -20.07 2.82 -27.80
N ALA A 14 -20.93 3.12 -26.82
CA ALA A 14 -20.53 3.18 -25.43
C ALA A 14 -19.94 1.80 -25.09
N ILE A 15 -18.64 1.65 -25.30
CA ILE A 15 -17.85 0.79 -24.44
C ILE A 15 -17.88 1.56 -23.13
N ASN A 16 -18.95 1.33 -22.37
CA ASN A 16 -18.89 1.43 -20.93
C ASN A 16 -17.76 0.46 -20.56
N SER A 17 -16.53 0.97 -20.54
CA SER A 17 -15.49 0.40 -19.73
C SER A 17 -16.10 0.40 -18.34
N TYR A 18 -16.69 -0.73 -17.96
CA TYR A 18 -16.88 -1.10 -16.57
C TYR A 18 -15.46 -1.25 -16.00
N ALA A 19 -14.74 -0.13 -15.90
CA ALA A 19 -13.75 0.03 -14.88
C ALA A 19 -14.56 -0.07 -13.59
N ASN A 20 -14.71 -1.30 -13.09
CA ASN A 20 -15.17 -1.50 -11.72
C ASN A 20 -14.27 -0.59 -10.90
N PRO A 21 -14.82 0.43 -10.21
CA PRO A 21 -14.00 1.28 -9.38
C PRO A 21 -13.26 0.34 -8.45
N VAL A 22 -11.93 0.28 -8.58
CA VAL A 22 -11.11 -0.46 -7.63
C VAL A 22 -11.45 0.15 -6.29
N SER A 23 -12.17 -0.60 -5.48
CA SER A 23 -12.61 -0.13 -4.18
C SER A 23 -11.37 0.33 -3.43
N ASN A 24 -11.29 1.62 -3.09
CA ASN A 24 -10.22 2.21 -2.28
C ASN A 24 -10.28 1.77 -0.80
N LYS A 25 -10.90 0.61 -0.53
CA LYS A 25 -10.95 0.02 0.79
C LYS A 25 -9.55 -0.40 1.19
N ASN A 26 -9.00 0.27 2.20
CA ASN A 26 -7.81 -0.17 2.89
C ASN A 26 -8.16 -1.45 3.67
N ILE A 27 -7.74 -2.62 3.17
CA ILE A 27 -8.06 -3.91 3.79
C ILE A 27 -7.07 -4.29 4.88
N ILE A 28 -5.94 -3.58 4.97
CA ILE A 28 -4.87 -3.87 5.92
C ILE A 28 -4.99 -3.05 7.22
N GLN A 29 -5.69 -1.91 7.19
CA GLN A 29 -5.85 -1.05 8.36
C GLN A 29 -6.50 -1.79 9.54
N GLY A 30 -5.91 -1.65 10.71
CA GLY A 30 -6.30 -2.33 11.94
C GLY A 30 -5.83 -3.78 12.05
N ASN A 31 -5.18 -4.33 11.02
CA ASN A 31 -4.76 -5.73 10.99
C ASN A 31 -3.26 -5.90 11.26
N THR A 32 -2.92 -7.07 11.78
CA THR A 32 -1.54 -7.54 11.98
C THR A 32 -1.25 -8.69 11.02
N PHE A 33 -0.09 -8.66 10.40
CA PHE A 33 0.40 -9.67 9.46
C PHE A 33 1.75 -10.20 9.93
N GLU A 34 1.96 -11.50 9.79
CA GLU A 34 3.29 -12.09 9.88
C GLU A 34 3.96 -12.01 8.50
N TRP A 35 5.17 -11.45 8.46
CA TRP A 35 5.99 -11.36 7.26
C TRP A 35 7.31 -12.10 7.48
N ILE A 36 7.50 -13.17 6.70
CA ILE A 36 8.75 -13.93 6.65
C ILE A 36 9.53 -13.56 5.39
N TRP A 37 10.80 -13.20 5.56
CA TRP A 37 11.70 -12.95 4.43
C TRP A 37 12.15 -14.27 3.79
N SER A 38 11.78 -14.50 2.54
CA SER A 38 12.17 -15.71 1.80
C SER A 38 13.58 -15.63 1.19
N GLU A 39 14.12 -14.43 1.02
CA GLU A 39 15.37 -14.15 0.32
C GLU A 39 16.10 -12.90 0.86
N GLY A 40 17.31 -12.66 0.35
CA GLY A 40 18.14 -11.52 0.73
C GLY A 40 18.85 -11.67 2.08
N ALA A 41 19.43 -10.56 2.57
CA ALA A 41 20.23 -10.52 3.79
C ALA A 41 19.43 -10.87 5.07
N PHE A 42 18.10 -10.77 5.01
CA PHE A 42 17.19 -11.08 6.12
C PHE A 42 16.49 -12.43 5.96
N LYS A 43 16.90 -13.28 5.00
CA LYS A 43 16.25 -14.57 4.75
C LYS A 43 16.05 -15.38 6.04
N GLY A 44 14.80 -15.81 6.27
CA GLY A 44 14.39 -16.56 7.45
C GLY A 44 13.97 -15.71 8.66
N ALA A 45 14.23 -14.40 8.65
CA ALA A 45 13.71 -13.49 9.66
C ALA A 45 12.19 -13.33 9.51
N SER A 46 11.48 -13.30 10.64
CA SER A 46 10.03 -13.08 10.70
C SER A 46 9.72 -11.82 11.51
N TYR A 47 8.71 -11.07 11.05
CA TYR A 47 8.25 -9.84 11.67
C TYR A 47 6.72 -9.85 11.76
N ASN A 48 6.18 -9.39 12.89
CA ASN A 48 4.77 -9.02 13.00
C ASN A 48 4.62 -7.54 12.65
N VAL A 49 3.83 -7.24 11.63
CA VAL A 49 3.58 -5.88 11.14
C VAL A 49 2.12 -5.52 11.36
N THR A 50 1.85 -4.46 12.11
CA THR A 50 0.51 -3.96 12.41
C THR A 50 0.30 -2.61 11.75
N PHE A 51 -0.73 -2.51 10.92
CA PHE A 51 -1.14 -1.26 10.27
C PHE A 51 -2.16 -0.57 11.17
N LEU A 52 -1.73 0.41 11.94
CA LEU A 52 -2.57 1.07 12.93
C LEU A 52 -3.67 1.92 12.27
N VAL A 53 -4.78 2.09 12.98
CA VAL A 53 -5.95 2.85 12.49
C VAL A 53 -5.62 4.33 12.31
N ASP A 54 -4.65 4.85 13.06
CA ASP A 54 -4.18 6.24 12.98
C ASP A 54 -3.20 6.50 11.81
N GLY A 55 -2.94 5.51 10.95
CA GLY A 55 -2.05 5.64 9.80
C GLY A 55 -0.57 5.39 10.11
N GLN A 56 -0.24 4.88 11.29
CA GLN A 56 1.11 4.44 11.65
C GLN A 56 1.32 2.94 11.40
N LEU A 57 2.58 2.53 11.21
CA LEU A 57 2.95 1.12 11.07
C LEU A 57 3.78 0.73 12.28
N ARG A 58 3.40 -0.33 12.98
CA ARG A 58 4.23 -0.91 14.04
C ARG A 58 4.77 -2.25 13.61
N TRP A 59 6.07 -2.45 13.71
CA TRP A 59 6.67 -3.77 13.48
C TRP A 59 7.27 -4.32 14.77
N ARG A 60 7.35 -5.65 14.86
CA ARG A 60 8.06 -6.38 15.92
C ARG A 60 8.82 -7.54 15.29
N GLY A 61 10.13 -7.61 15.53
CA GLY A 61 10.93 -8.76 15.13
C GLY A 61 10.55 -9.98 15.96
N VAL A 62 10.12 -11.04 15.27
CA VAL A 62 9.75 -12.33 15.87
C VAL A 62 10.96 -13.27 15.86
N SER A 63 11.75 -13.26 14.79
CA SER A 63 12.99 -14.02 14.67
C SER A 63 13.99 -13.28 13.77
N GLY A 64 15.28 -13.55 13.96
CA GLY A 64 16.36 -12.97 13.15
C GLY A 64 17.07 -11.80 13.84
N PRO A 65 17.77 -10.93 13.09
CA PRO A 65 18.67 -9.90 13.65
C PRO A 65 17.99 -8.86 14.56
N ASP A 66 16.68 -8.69 14.42
CA ASP A 66 15.87 -7.74 15.20
C ASP A 66 14.90 -8.44 16.14
N GLU A 67 15.12 -9.71 16.46
CA GLU A 67 14.28 -10.46 17.40
C GLU A 67 14.08 -9.71 18.72
N GLY A 68 12.82 -9.62 19.14
CA GLY A 68 12.41 -8.92 20.35
C GLY A 68 12.33 -7.39 20.22
N LYS A 69 12.93 -6.79 19.18
CA LYS A 69 12.83 -5.35 18.92
C LYS A 69 11.47 -5.00 18.33
N SER A 70 11.03 -3.77 18.56
CA SER A 70 9.81 -3.23 17.99
C SER A 70 9.93 -1.72 17.83
N GLU A 71 9.33 -1.19 16.78
CA GLU A 71 9.27 0.24 16.53
C GLU A 71 7.94 0.62 15.89
N THR A 72 7.52 1.86 16.10
CA THR A 72 6.37 2.45 15.41
C THR A 72 6.85 3.54 14.47
N GLU A 73 6.61 3.32 13.18
CA GLU A 73 6.98 4.19 12.08
C GLU A 73 6.01 5.36 11.92
N LYS A 74 6.51 6.48 11.39
CA LYS A 74 5.79 7.77 11.41
C LYS A 74 4.44 7.71 10.71
N LYS A 75 4.42 7.17 9.49
CA LYS A 75 3.24 7.05 8.63
C LYS A 75 3.42 5.92 7.63
N TYR A 76 2.32 5.29 7.23
CA TYR A 76 2.25 4.47 6.02
C TYR A 76 1.24 5.05 5.01
N SER A 77 1.40 4.65 3.75
CA SER A 77 0.42 4.89 2.70
C SER A 77 0.07 3.58 2.02
N VAL A 78 -1.17 3.50 1.51
CA VAL A 78 -1.71 2.32 0.84
C VAL A 78 -2.33 2.76 -0.48
N SER A 79 -1.94 2.07 -1.54
CA SER A 79 -2.54 2.23 -2.86
C SER A 79 -3.08 0.88 -3.33
N SER A 80 -4.36 0.80 -3.68
CA SER A 80 -4.93 -0.41 -4.25
C SER A 80 -4.44 -0.60 -5.69
N ILE A 81 -3.83 -1.75 -5.98
CA ILE A 81 -3.46 -2.16 -7.35
C ILE A 81 -4.62 -2.95 -7.97
N SER A 82 -5.24 -3.83 -7.18
CA SER A 82 -6.46 -4.58 -7.53
C SER A 82 -7.27 -4.84 -6.26
N GLU A 83 -8.40 -5.56 -6.38
CA GLU A 83 -9.28 -5.89 -5.25
C GLU A 83 -8.53 -6.55 -4.08
N ASN A 84 -7.51 -7.38 -4.38
CA ASN A 84 -6.78 -8.18 -3.39
C ASN A 84 -5.30 -7.84 -3.31
N ILE A 85 -4.83 -6.81 -4.02
CA ILE A 85 -3.42 -6.43 -4.06
C ILE A 85 -3.29 -4.96 -3.66
N GLN A 86 -2.53 -4.71 -2.60
CA GLN A 86 -2.24 -3.36 -2.12
C GLN A 86 -0.73 -3.11 -2.15
N LEU A 87 -0.34 -1.96 -2.66
CA LEU A 87 1.00 -1.41 -2.52
C LEU A 87 1.07 -0.65 -1.20
N ILE A 88 2.08 -0.96 -0.41
CA ILE A 88 2.32 -0.35 0.90
C ILE A 88 3.67 0.35 0.85
N SER A 89 3.71 1.60 1.29
CA SER A 89 4.96 2.30 1.56
C SER A 89 4.90 2.93 2.94
N TRP A 90 6.04 3.06 3.61
CA TRP A 90 6.10 3.68 4.93
C TRP A 90 7.30 4.60 5.06
N GLN A 91 7.15 5.59 5.93
CA GLN A 91 8.22 6.50 6.31
C GLN A 91 8.86 6.00 7.59
N LYS A 92 10.10 5.52 7.48
CA LYS A 92 10.89 5.10 8.64
C LYS A 92 11.05 6.26 9.63
N ASN A 93 10.86 5.99 10.91
CA ASN A 93 11.31 6.86 11.98
C ASN A 93 12.82 6.71 12.08
N LEU A 94 13.53 7.60 11.41
CA LEU A 94 14.93 7.81 11.70
C LEU A 94 14.96 8.76 12.88
N ASP A 95 15.14 8.22 14.09
CA ASP A 95 15.77 9.02 15.13
C ASP A 95 17.11 9.46 14.53
N ILE A 96 17.27 10.78 14.32
CA ILE A 96 18.53 11.36 13.86
C ILE A 96 19.52 11.24 15.03
N LEU A 97 19.99 10.02 15.28
CA LEU A 97 21.31 9.78 15.81
C LEU A 97 22.24 9.74 14.61
N LEU A 98 22.49 10.93 14.04
CA LEU A 98 23.82 11.26 13.55
C LEU A 98 24.76 11.24 14.77
N GLN A 99 25.06 10.06 15.28
CA GLN A 99 26.25 9.85 16.07
C GLN A 99 27.27 9.17 15.16
N LEU A 100 28.02 10.05 14.50
CA LEU A 100 29.45 9.92 14.26
C LEU A 100 29.92 8.52 13.82
N LEU A 101 29.94 8.33 12.51
CA LEU A 101 31.04 7.65 11.84
C LEU A 101 31.68 8.64 10.85
#